data_AF-A0A517VF93-F1
#
_entry.id   AF-A0A517VF93-F1
#
_cell.length_a   1.000
_cell.length_b   1.000
_cell.length_c   1.000
_cell.angle_alpha   90.00
_cell.angle_beta   90.00
_cell.angle_gamma   90.00
#
_symmetry.space_group_name_H-M   'P 1'
#
loop_
_entity.id
_entity.type
_entity.pdbx_description
1 polymer ?
#
loop_
_entity_poly.entity_id
_entity_poly.type
_entity_poly.pdbx_seq_one_letter_code
_entity_poly.pdbx_strand_id
1 'polypeptide(L)'
;MLFRVFIVISTLSLFCAVSVAQTVTEAPEVKPAQQAGHPLATTRRAAINVLPFHRTLDAAKLSKWLEISSRCTMAEFELFLSPLTVEEQKLLKAIENKPAPIVNRLYLKNLRDVLKQKALVSLRVEDEIKKDDLSHTTPAVENLLYGAFDAVFASVGPPNGSPRYGDVVIHLKDTVREHGWATPFSGMHFVYAIQHKDARKMQDLLAAGKSLPDSPYNPLYLGFNDRLHFSHYVVTERYWNQMLAYQAILVYRNLDDSPASEKVRQRFTALLTEEDPQKFWNLFIPPRVKNGTAESEAENIPFGYLEGKFDDQISIDFFTSIQVPASKLAEVRSWPEAQPYLHLIQAKPADIP
;
A
#
# COMPACT_ATOMS: atom_id res chain seq x y z
N MET A 1 -4.94 76.51 -43.72
CA MET A 1 -4.08 75.66 -42.88
C MET A 1 -4.68 75.58 -41.49
N LEU A 2 -5.50 74.57 -41.19
CA LEU A 2 -5.96 74.17 -39.84
C LEU A 2 -6.96 72.99 -39.96
N PHE A 3 -6.64 72.00 -40.79
CA PHE A 3 -7.51 70.82 -41.03
C PHE A 3 -6.69 69.55 -41.32
N ARG A 4 -5.55 69.38 -40.60
CA ARG A 4 -4.65 68.21 -40.74
C ARG A 4 -4.02 67.74 -39.42
N VAL A 5 -4.69 67.95 -38.28
CA VAL A 5 -4.17 67.52 -36.95
C VAL A 5 -5.09 66.54 -36.20
N PHE A 6 -6.24 66.16 -36.78
CA PHE A 6 -7.21 65.27 -36.12
C PHE A 6 -7.28 63.83 -36.67
N ILE A 7 -6.26 63.38 -37.42
CA ILE A 7 -6.19 62.00 -37.97
C ILE A 7 -4.83 61.37 -37.62
N VAL A 8 -4.42 61.46 -36.35
CA VAL A 8 -3.30 60.65 -35.81
C VAL A 8 -3.63 60.11 -34.40
N ILE A 9 -4.74 60.52 -33.79
CA ILE A 9 -5.17 60.05 -32.45
C ILE A 9 -6.49 59.26 -32.56
N SER A 10 -6.55 58.32 -33.51
CA SER A 10 -7.62 57.30 -33.56
C SER A 10 -7.13 55.93 -34.02
N THR A 11 -5.82 55.73 -34.16
CA THR A 11 -5.17 54.46 -34.49
C THR A 11 -4.17 54.00 -33.43
N LEU A 12 -4.31 54.52 -32.20
CA LEU A 12 -3.51 54.11 -31.03
C LEU A 12 -4.35 53.66 -29.83
N SER A 13 -5.59 53.22 -30.08
CA SER A 13 -6.49 52.68 -29.03
C SER A 13 -7.19 51.39 -29.46
N LEU A 14 -6.65 50.72 -30.49
CA LEU A 14 -7.15 49.42 -30.96
C LEU A 14 -6.05 48.34 -30.96
N PHE A 15 -5.09 48.42 -30.03
CA PHE A 15 -4.06 47.40 -29.80
C PHE A 15 -3.86 47.05 -28.31
N CYS A 16 -4.76 47.48 -27.42
CA CYS A 16 -4.71 47.11 -25.99
C CYS A 16 -5.67 45.98 -25.60
N ALA A 17 -6.14 45.17 -26.56
CA ALA A 17 -7.13 44.12 -26.30
C ALA A 17 -6.75 42.76 -26.88
N VAL A 18 -5.47 42.41 -26.98
CA VAL A 18 -5.03 41.00 -27.12
C VAL A 18 -3.66 40.82 -26.47
N SER A 19 -3.60 40.95 -25.15
CA SER A 19 -2.47 40.44 -24.35
C SER A 19 -3.00 39.63 -23.18
N VAL A 20 -3.97 38.75 -23.45
CA VAL A 20 -4.11 37.50 -22.71
C VAL A 20 -3.08 36.53 -23.28
N ALA A 21 -1.80 36.90 -23.14
CA ALA A 21 -0.70 35.99 -23.40
C ALA A 21 -0.59 35.11 -22.16
N GLN A 22 -1.21 33.94 -22.29
CA GLN A 22 -0.90 32.70 -21.59
C GLN A 22 0.19 32.88 -20.53
N THR A 23 -0.22 33.07 -19.27
CA THR A 23 0.50 32.41 -18.19
C THR A 23 0.46 30.94 -18.52
N VAL A 24 1.47 30.47 -19.24
CA VAL A 24 1.96 29.11 -19.11
C VAL A 24 2.23 29.02 -17.62
N THR A 25 1.26 28.52 -16.87
CA THR A 25 1.55 27.84 -15.62
C THR A 25 2.57 26.80 -16.02
N GLU A 26 3.85 27.12 -15.81
CA GLU A 26 4.90 26.11 -15.80
C GLU A 26 4.31 24.98 -14.99
N ALA A 27 4.14 23.83 -15.64
CA ALA A 27 3.75 22.63 -14.92
C ALA A 27 4.71 22.55 -13.74
N PRO A 28 4.20 22.47 -12.49
CA PRO A 28 5.07 22.44 -11.32
C PRO A 28 6.17 21.44 -11.60
N GLU A 29 7.42 21.87 -11.42
CA GLU A 29 8.61 21.05 -11.63
C GLU A 29 8.32 19.66 -11.05
N VAL A 30 8.16 18.67 -11.94
CA VAL A 30 7.83 17.31 -11.53
C VAL A 30 9.09 16.81 -10.85
N LYS A 31 9.13 16.97 -9.52
CA LYS A 31 10.15 16.33 -8.70
C LYS A 31 10.20 14.87 -9.12
N PRO A 32 11.40 14.28 -9.33
CA PRO A 32 11.50 12.87 -9.63
C PRO A 32 10.73 12.11 -8.53
N ALA A 33 9.85 11.20 -8.94
CA ALA A 33 9.09 10.36 -8.02
C ALA A 33 10.04 9.82 -6.95
N GLN A 34 9.74 10.12 -5.68
CA GLN A 34 10.57 9.62 -4.61
C GLN A 34 10.33 8.13 -4.51
N GLN A 35 11.40 7.35 -4.68
CA GLN A 35 11.28 5.91 -4.71
C GLN A 35 10.91 5.35 -3.35
N ALA A 36 9.90 4.50 -3.33
CA ALA A 36 9.47 3.82 -2.13
C ALA A 36 10.62 2.97 -1.57
N GLY A 37 10.76 2.97 -0.24
CA GLY A 37 11.84 2.26 0.43
C GLY A 37 13.14 3.04 0.57
N HIS A 38 13.28 4.23 -0.04
CA HIS A 38 14.42 5.11 0.25
C HIS A 38 14.53 5.45 1.75
N PRO A 39 13.45 5.81 2.47
CA PRO A 39 13.52 6.04 3.90
C PRO A 39 13.89 4.78 4.67
N LEU A 40 13.36 3.61 4.29
CA LEU A 40 13.70 2.32 4.91
C LEU A 40 15.19 2.02 4.80
N ALA A 41 15.75 2.12 3.59
CA ALA A 41 17.16 1.92 3.35
C ALA A 41 18.01 2.96 4.09
N THR A 42 17.57 4.22 4.14
CA THR A 42 18.23 5.29 4.88
C THR A 42 18.23 5.03 6.38
N THR A 43 17.09 4.66 6.97
CA THR A 43 16.96 4.30 8.38
C THR A 43 17.87 3.14 8.72
N ARG A 44 17.91 2.09 7.90
CA ARG A 44 18.82 0.95 8.11
C ARG A 44 20.28 1.36 8.05
N ARG A 45 20.67 2.24 7.14
CA ARG A 45 22.05 2.71 7.01
C ARG A 45 22.48 3.62 8.16
N ALA A 46 21.61 4.55 8.55
CA ALA A 46 21.81 5.40 9.72
C ALA A 46 21.92 4.58 11.01
N ALA A 47 21.11 3.53 11.11
CA ALA A 47 21.13 2.59 12.22
C ALA A 47 22.53 1.94 12.38
N ILE A 48 23.15 1.43 11.29
CA ILE A 48 24.46 0.77 11.34
C ILE A 48 25.60 1.77 11.65
N ASN A 49 25.39 3.07 11.41
CA ASN A 49 26.26 4.19 11.82
C ASN A 49 27.77 4.01 11.53
N VAL A 50 28.12 3.66 10.30
CA VAL A 50 29.51 3.52 9.82
C VAL A 50 29.75 4.38 8.57
N LEU A 51 30.91 5.01 8.48
CA LEU A 51 31.23 6.04 7.47
C LEU A 51 30.89 5.68 6.00
N PRO A 52 31.11 4.45 5.49
CA PRO A 52 30.75 4.10 4.11
C PRO A 52 29.24 4.16 3.83
N PHE A 53 28.42 4.09 4.88
CA PHE A 53 26.96 4.04 4.81
C PHE A 53 26.32 5.44 4.82
N HIS A 54 27.12 6.52 4.76
CA HIS A 54 26.63 7.90 4.66
C HIS A 54 26.48 8.43 3.21
N ARG A 55 26.92 7.67 2.20
CA ARG A 55 26.77 8.08 0.77
C ARG A 55 25.29 8.17 0.36
N THR A 56 24.89 8.99 -0.60
CA THR A 56 23.49 8.97 -1.07
C THR A 56 23.15 7.63 -1.76
N LEU A 57 21.95 7.11 -1.52
CA LEU A 57 21.40 5.98 -2.28
C LEU A 57 20.77 6.52 -3.56
N ASP A 58 21.37 6.20 -4.70
CA ASP A 58 20.69 6.37 -5.98
C ASP A 58 19.71 5.22 -6.23
N ALA A 59 18.89 5.37 -7.27
CA ALA A 59 17.84 4.42 -7.61
C ALA A 59 18.33 3.00 -7.87
N ALA A 60 19.46 2.87 -8.57
CA ALA A 60 20.04 1.57 -8.88
C ALA A 60 20.51 0.86 -7.60
N LYS A 61 21.12 1.60 -6.67
CA LYS A 61 21.56 1.05 -5.37
C LYS A 61 20.37 0.70 -4.48
N LEU A 62 19.31 1.51 -4.47
CA LEU A 62 18.10 1.23 -3.71
C LEU A 62 17.44 -0.07 -4.18
N SER A 63 17.21 -0.19 -5.50
CA SER A 63 16.67 -1.41 -6.11
C SER A 63 17.51 -2.64 -5.77
N LYS A 64 18.84 -2.54 -5.90
CA LYS A 64 19.75 -3.62 -5.52
C LYS A 64 19.69 -3.98 -4.04
N TRP A 65 19.53 -2.99 -3.15
CA TRP A 65 19.39 -3.22 -1.71
C TRP A 65 18.07 -3.92 -1.37
N LEU A 66 16.96 -3.53 -2.01
CA LEU A 66 15.65 -4.18 -1.87
C LEU A 66 15.74 -5.65 -2.31
N GLU A 67 16.35 -5.92 -3.47
CA GLU A 67 16.52 -7.28 -3.99
C GLU A 67 17.40 -8.16 -3.08
N ILE A 68 18.52 -7.62 -2.58
CA ILE A 68 19.37 -8.34 -1.62
C ILE A 68 18.60 -8.63 -0.34
N SER A 69 17.90 -7.63 0.20
CA SER A 69 17.13 -7.78 1.43
C SER A 69 16.05 -8.85 1.25
N SER A 70 15.31 -8.79 0.13
CA SER A 70 14.30 -9.79 -0.23
C SER A 70 14.87 -11.19 -0.31
N ARG A 71 16.00 -11.39 -0.99
CA ARG A 71 16.64 -12.71 -1.06
C ARG A 71 17.06 -13.25 0.30
N CYS A 72 17.56 -12.39 1.18
CA CYS A 72 17.87 -12.77 2.56
C CYS A 72 16.61 -13.18 3.32
N THR A 73 15.52 -12.41 3.23
CA THR A 73 14.23 -12.76 3.83
C THR A 73 13.76 -14.11 3.33
N MET A 74 13.72 -14.32 2.01
CA MET A 74 13.24 -15.58 1.43
C MET A 74 14.09 -16.78 1.86
N ALA A 75 15.42 -16.63 1.89
CA ALA A 75 16.32 -17.69 2.36
C ALA A 75 16.11 -18.05 3.84
N GLU A 76 15.78 -17.07 4.67
CA GLU A 76 15.45 -17.29 6.08
C GLU A 76 14.17 -18.12 6.23
N PHE A 77 13.10 -17.73 5.54
CA PHE A 77 11.85 -18.51 5.54
C PHE A 77 12.05 -19.92 4.96
N GLU A 78 12.79 -20.05 3.86
CA GLU A 78 13.09 -21.36 3.26
C GLU A 78 13.84 -22.26 4.24
N LEU A 79 14.88 -21.75 4.90
CA LEU A 79 15.65 -22.49 5.89
C LEU A 79 14.75 -23.01 7.02
N PHE A 80 13.95 -22.14 7.64
CA PHE A 80 13.15 -22.49 8.80
C PHE A 80 11.89 -23.30 8.49
N LEU A 81 11.36 -23.22 7.26
CA LEU A 81 10.23 -24.04 6.84
C LEU A 81 10.65 -25.39 6.27
N SER A 82 11.89 -25.51 5.79
CA SER A 82 12.39 -26.77 5.22
C SER A 82 12.50 -27.92 6.25
N PRO A 83 12.30 -29.18 5.83
CA PRO A 83 11.75 -29.59 4.53
C PRO A 83 10.24 -29.31 4.44
N LEU A 84 9.77 -28.97 3.24
CA LEU A 84 8.33 -28.85 2.95
C LEU A 84 7.72 -30.24 2.69
N THR A 85 6.52 -30.49 3.22
CA THR A 85 5.74 -31.69 2.92
C THR A 85 5.23 -31.68 1.48
N VAL A 86 4.73 -32.82 0.99
CA VAL A 86 4.17 -32.92 -0.37
C VAL A 86 3.01 -31.95 -0.58
N GLU A 87 2.16 -31.76 0.44
CA GLU A 87 1.03 -30.83 0.38
C GLU A 87 1.50 -29.37 0.36
N GLU A 88 2.49 -29.02 1.17
CA GLU A 88 3.06 -27.66 1.21
C GLU A 88 3.77 -27.31 -0.10
N GLN A 89 4.46 -28.27 -0.73
CA GLN A 89 5.05 -28.09 -2.06
C GLN A 89 3.97 -27.91 -3.14
N LYS A 90 2.84 -28.61 -3.03
CA LYS A 90 1.70 -28.41 -3.94
C LYS A 90 1.10 -27.02 -3.77
N LEU A 91 0.93 -26.55 -2.53
CA LEU A 91 0.46 -25.20 -2.25
C LEU A 91 1.37 -24.15 -2.87
N LEU A 92 2.69 -24.28 -2.67
CA LEU A 92 3.67 -23.35 -3.23
C LEU A 92 3.49 -23.21 -4.75
N LYS A 93 3.43 -24.35 -5.46
CA LYS A 93 3.19 -24.38 -6.91
C LYS A 93 1.82 -23.82 -7.30
N ALA A 94 0.78 -24.05 -6.51
CA ALA A 94 -0.56 -23.53 -6.77
C ALA A 94 -0.59 -21.99 -6.69
N ILE A 95 0.10 -21.41 -5.71
CA ILE A 95 0.18 -19.96 -5.51
C ILE A 95 1.09 -19.30 -6.55
N GLU A 96 2.24 -19.89 -6.87
CA GLU A 96 3.17 -19.33 -7.88
C GLU A 96 2.49 -19.13 -9.25
N ASN A 97 1.52 -19.98 -9.61
CA ASN A 97 0.79 -19.88 -10.87
C ASN A 97 -0.43 -18.95 -10.83
N LYS A 98 -0.73 -18.34 -9.68
CA LYS A 98 -1.89 -17.46 -9.50
C LYS A 98 -1.42 -16.07 -9.08
N PRO A 99 -1.41 -15.07 -9.97
CA PRO A 99 -1.01 -13.72 -9.60
C PRO A 99 -1.83 -13.21 -8.41
N ALA A 100 -1.13 -12.77 -7.35
CA ALA A 100 -1.77 -12.20 -6.16
C ALA A 100 -2.45 -10.86 -6.50
N PRO A 101 -3.75 -10.65 -6.17
CA PRO A 101 -4.43 -9.37 -6.37
C PRO A 101 -3.68 -8.23 -5.68
N ILE A 102 -3.59 -7.09 -6.35
CA ILE A 102 -3.00 -5.87 -5.80
C ILE A 102 -4.13 -4.85 -5.66
N VAL A 103 -4.43 -4.49 -4.42
CA VAL A 103 -5.65 -3.76 -4.08
C VAL A 103 -5.35 -2.62 -3.15
N ASN A 104 -5.63 -1.39 -3.59
CA ASN A 104 -5.67 -0.22 -2.71
C ASN A 104 -7.09 -0.06 -2.15
N ARG A 105 -7.20 0.42 -0.91
CA ARG A 105 -8.48 0.86 -0.35
C ARG A 105 -8.33 2.25 0.24
N LEU A 106 -9.40 3.02 0.12
CA LEU A 106 -9.51 4.37 0.64
C LEU A 106 -10.94 4.66 1.08
N TYR A 107 -11.10 5.67 1.94
CA TYR A 107 -12.43 6.17 2.31
C TYR A 107 -13.05 6.92 1.14
N LEU A 108 -14.38 6.78 0.94
CA LEU A 108 -15.09 7.42 -0.16
C LEU A 108 -14.79 8.93 -0.32
N LYS A 109 -14.61 9.65 0.78
CA LYS A 109 -14.26 11.07 0.77
C LYS A 109 -12.97 11.39 0.01
N ASN A 110 -12.02 10.45 -0.04
CA ASN A 110 -10.73 10.59 -0.72
C ASN A 110 -10.80 10.19 -2.20
N LEU A 111 -11.85 9.47 -2.64
CA LEU A 111 -11.96 9.00 -4.03
C LEU A 111 -11.99 10.15 -5.03
N ARG A 112 -12.68 11.24 -4.67
CA ARG A 112 -12.79 12.40 -5.54
C ARG A 112 -11.43 13.02 -5.85
N ASP A 113 -10.50 12.99 -4.90
CA ASP A 113 -9.15 13.51 -5.09
C ASP A 113 -8.32 12.59 -5.99
N VAL A 114 -8.44 11.27 -5.85
CA VAL A 114 -7.83 10.31 -6.77
C VAL A 114 -8.30 10.55 -8.21
N LEU A 115 -9.60 10.80 -8.41
CA LEU A 115 -10.16 11.09 -9.73
C LEU A 115 -9.67 12.45 -10.30
N LYS A 116 -9.55 13.48 -9.44
CA LYS A 116 -8.98 14.79 -9.83
C LYS A 116 -7.52 14.69 -10.23
N GLN A 117 -6.73 13.99 -9.42
CA GLN A 117 -5.29 13.84 -9.60
C GLN A 117 -4.94 12.80 -10.66
N LYS A 118 -5.91 11.95 -11.04
CA LYS A 118 -5.72 10.84 -11.99
C LYS A 118 -4.70 9.82 -11.51
N ALA A 119 -4.52 9.73 -10.20
CA ALA A 119 -3.54 8.86 -9.57
C ALA A 119 -3.90 8.57 -8.11
N LEU A 120 -3.45 7.43 -7.61
CA LEU A 120 -3.17 7.26 -6.18
C LEU A 120 -1.85 7.98 -5.90
N VAL A 121 -1.77 8.72 -4.81
CA VAL A 121 -0.55 9.43 -4.41
C VAL A 121 -0.23 9.13 -2.95
N SER A 122 1.04 9.23 -2.59
CA SER A 122 1.51 9.04 -1.22
C SER A 122 1.07 10.19 -0.31
N LEU A 123 1.07 9.95 1.00
CA LEU A 123 0.66 10.95 1.98
C LEU A 123 1.51 12.22 1.90
N ARG A 124 2.83 12.10 1.70
CA ARG A 124 3.70 13.27 1.51
C ARG A 124 3.25 14.12 0.33
N VAL A 125 2.91 13.48 -0.80
CA VAL A 125 2.41 14.20 -1.99
C VAL A 125 1.06 14.85 -1.69
N GLU A 126 0.17 14.17 -0.96
CA GLU A 126 -1.10 14.77 -0.56
C GLU A 126 -0.91 16.00 0.35
N ASP A 127 0.00 15.93 1.33
CA ASP A 127 0.31 17.04 2.26
C ASP A 127 0.89 18.25 1.49
N GLU A 128 1.79 18.00 0.53
CA GLU A 128 2.36 19.05 -0.34
C GLU A 128 1.29 19.75 -1.19
N ILE A 129 0.27 19.01 -1.65
CA ILE A 129 -0.82 19.53 -2.50
C ILE A 129 -1.90 20.25 -1.68
N LYS A 130 -2.35 19.66 -0.57
CA LYS A 130 -3.54 20.10 0.18
C LYS A 130 -3.23 21.09 1.29
N LYS A 131 -2.00 21.12 1.83
CA LYS A 131 -1.61 21.92 3.00
C LYS A 131 -2.57 21.77 4.20
N ASP A 132 -3.18 20.60 4.35
CA ASP A 132 -4.19 20.31 5.38
C ASP A 132 -3.81 19.01 6.09
N ASP A 133 -4.13 18.90 7.38
CA ASP A 133 -3.81 17.72 8.19
C ASP A 133 -4.72 16.55 7.77
N LEU A 134 -4.20 15.66 6.93
CA LEU A 134 -4.96 14.51 6.44
C LEU A 134 -5.18 13.47 7.54
N SER A 135 -6.41 12.96 7.61
CA SER A 135 -6.73 11.78 8.42
C SER A 135 -6.03 10.55 7.81
N HIS A 136 -4.90 10.15 8.37
CA HIS A 136 -4.02 9.13 7.80
C HIS A 136 -4.70 7.75 7.70
N THR A 137 -4.74 7.16 6.50
CA THR A 137 -5.06 5.73 6.30
C THR A 137 -3.88 4.84 6.66
N THR A 138 -2.66 5.35 6.50
CA THR A 138 -1.41 4.65 6.85
C THR A 138 -1.09 4.85 8.32
N PRO A 139 -0.79 3.78 9.09
CA PRO A 139 -0.37 3.92 10.48
C PRO A 139 0.89 4.81 10.60
N ALA A 140 0.84 5.82 11.46
CA ALA A 140 1.97 6.68 11.77
C ALA A 140 3.18 5.90 12.32
N VAL A 141 2.95 4.78 13.03
CA VAL A 141 4.04 3.90 13.46
C VAL A 141 4.79 3.27 12.29
N GLU A 142 4.11 3.00 11.17
CA GLU A 142 4.76 2.50 9.96
C GLU A 142 5.64 3.56 9.33
N ASN A 143 5.19 4.81 9.34
CA ASN A 143 6.04 5.92 8.90
C ASN A 143 7.31 6.03 9.76
N LEU A 144 7.17 5.87 11.07
CA LEU A 144 8.31 5.87 11.97
C LEU A 144 9.26 4.71 11.72
N LEU A 145 8.78 3.52 11.37
CA LEU A 145 9.63 2.36 11.12
C LEU A 145 10.37 2.45 9.78
N TYR A 146 9.76 3.00 8.73
CA TYR A 146 10.31 2.87 7.37
C TYR A 146 9.94 3.98 6.36
N GLY A 147 9.43 5.12 6.83
CA GLY A 147 9.03 6.25 5.98
C GLY A 147 7.90 5.92 5.00
N ALA A 148 6.91 5.17 5.51
CA ALA A 148 5.68 4.81 4.84
C ALA A 148 5.00 5.98 4.09
N PHE A 149 5.09 7.21 4.58
CA PHE A 149 4.39 8.35 3.98
C PHE A 149 4.87 8.71 2.56
N ASP A 150 6.03 8.19 2.15
CA ASP A 150 6.57 8.37 0.80
C ASP A 150 6.04 7.35 -0.23
N ALA A 151 5.26 6.36 0.20
CA ALA A 151 4.79 5.28 -0.67
C ALA A 151 3.27 5.30 -0.88
N VAL A 152 2.81 4.83 -2.04
CA VAL A 152 1.43 4.38 -2.21
C VAL A 152 1.31 2.96 -1.66
N PHE A 153 0.34 2.75 -0.77
CA PHE A 153 0.08 1.45 -0.17
C PHE A 153 -0.92 0.62 -0.98
N ALA A 154 -0.71 -0.69 -1.03
CA ALA A 154 -1.73 -1.64 -1.44
C ALA A 154 -1.64 -2.93 -0.62
N SER A 155 -2.73 -3.68 -0.57
CA SER A 155 -2.71 -5.06 -0.11
C SER A 155 -2.36 -5.98 -1.27
N VAL A 156 -1.47 -6.94 -1.06
CA VAL A 156 -1.14 -8.00 -2.02
C VAL A 156 -1.65 -9.34 -1.49
N GLY A 157 -2.50 -10.01 -2.26
CA GLY A 157 -3.17 -11.27 -1.90
C GLY A 157 -4.68 -11.12 -1.67
N PRO A 158 -5.16 -10.22 -0.77
CA PRO A 158 -6.59 -10.09 -0.52
C PRO A 158 -7.30 -9.50 -1.74
N PRO A 159 -8.32 -10.19 -2.28
CA PRO A 159 -9.00 -9.72 -3.48
C PRO A 159 -9.78 -8.43 -3.26
N ASN A 160 -10.16 -8.13 -2.02
CA ASN A 160 -10.86 -6.89 -1.67
C ASN A 160 -10.01 -5.95 -0.80
N GLY A 161 -8.73 -6.25 -0.57
CA GLY A 161 -7.88 -5.52 0.38
C GLY A 161 -8.37 -5.55 1.84
N SER A 162 -7.63 -4.93 2.75
CA SER A 162 -8.02 -4.89 4.18
C SER A 162 -9.10 -3.84 4.47
N PRO A 163 -10.28 -4.20 5.01
CA PRO A 163 -11.41 -3.28 5.20
C PRO A 163 -11.13 -2.12 6.16
N ARG A 164 -10.05 -2.19 6.96
CA ARG A 164 -9.62 -1.08 7.83
C ARG A 164 -9.21 0.17 7.05
N TYR A 165 -8.88 0.04 5.77
CA TYR A 165 -8.34 1.11 4.94
C TYR A 165 -9.40 1.83 4.10
N GLY A 166 -10.67 1.45 4.21
CA GLY A 166 -11.79 2.20 3.62
C GLY A 166 -12.78 1.34 2.86
N ASP A 167 -13.84 2.00 2.38
CA ASP A 167 -15.00 1.39 1.74
C ASP A 167 -14.93 1.34 0.21
N VAL A 168 -14.01 2.11 -0.39
CA VAL A 168 -13.70 2.04 -1.82
C VAL A 168 -12.56 1.04 -2.04
N VAL A 169 -12.69 0.21 -3.07
CA VAL A 169 -11.70 -0.81 -3.46
C VAL A 169 -11.19 -0.48 -4.86
N ILE A 170 -9.88 -0.23 -5.00
CA ILE A 170 -9.23 0.03 -6.28
C ILE A 170 -8.35 -1.17 -6.61
N HIS A 171 -8.70 -1.88 -7.68
CA HIS A 171 -7.89 -2.99 -8.18
C HIS A 171 -6.86 -2.47 -9.16
N LEU A 172 -5.61 -2.89 -8.98
CA LEU A 172 -4.49 -2.50 -9.84
C LEU A 172 -4.19 -3.59 -10.86
N LYS A 173 -3.68 -3.18 -12.02
CA LYS A 173 -3.11 -4.06 -13.05
C LYS A 173 -1.86 -4.73 -12.52
N ASP A 174 -1.60 -5.94 -13.00
CA ASP A 174 -0.41 -6.70 -12.61
C ASP A 174 0.89 -5.99 -12.99
N THR A 175 0.89 -5.18 -14.05
CA THR A 175 2.05 -4.41 -14.53
C THR A 175 2.59 -3.41 -13.49
N VAL A 176 1.83 -3.05 -12.46
CA VAL A 176 2.31 -2.17 -11.39
C VAL A 176 3.37 -2.85 -10.50
N ARG A 177 3.47 -4.19 -10.56
CA ARG A 177 4.39 -4.99 -9.75
C ARG A 177 5.84 -4.58 -9.89
N GLU A 178 6.30 -4.21 -11.08
CA GLU A 178 7.71 -3.95 -11.40
C GLU A 178 8.35 -2.84 -10.55
N HIS A 179 7.52 -2.04 -9.86
CA HIS A 179 7.94 -0.94 -9.00
C HIS A 179 7.54 -1.15 -7.54
N GLY A 180 7.06 -2.35 -7.18
CA GLY A 180 6.53 -2.67 -5.87
C GLY A 180 7.48 -3.53 -5.04
N TRP A 181 7.55 -3.24 -3.75
CA TRP A 181 8.04 -4.18 -2.74
C TRP A 181 7.01 -4.28 -1.63
N ALA A 182 7.11 -5.27 -0.76
CA ALA A 182 6.13 -5.48 0.30
C ALA A 182 6.78 -5.91 1.61
N THR A 183 6.02 -5.83 2.69
CA THR A 183 6.35 -6.46 3.97
C THR A 183 5.32 -7.54 4.28
N PRO A 184 5.72 -8.67 4.88
CA PRO A 184 4.79 -9.72 5.32
C PRO A 184 3.95 -9.29 6.53
N PHE A 185 4.38 -8.22 7.22
CA PHE A 185 3.69 -7.69 8.40
C PHE A 185 3.47 -6.20 8.25
N SER A 186 2.33 -5.73 8.76
CA SER A 186 2.14 -4.31 9.07
C SER A 186 3.09 -3.87 10.17
N GLY A 187 3.50 -2.61 10.17
CA GLY A 187 4.35 -2.09 11.24
C GLY A 187 3.67 -2.26 12.59
N MET A 188 2.37 -1.96 12.66
CA MET A 188 1.53 -2.21 13.84
C MET A 188 1.59 -3.66 14.33
N HIS A 189 1.43 -4.62 13.42
CA HIS A 189 1.50 -6.04 13.76
C HIS A 189 2.90 -6.42 14.23
N PHE A 190 3.95 -5.92 13.57
CA PHE A 190 5.32 -6.20 13.98
C PHE A 190 5.61 -5.69 15.40
N VAL A 191 5.27 -4.44 15.73
CA VAL A 191 5.53 -3.93 17.09
C VAL A 191 4.74 -4.70 18.14
N TYR A 192 3.50 -5.06 17.83
CA TYR A 192 2.63 -5.74 18.79
C TYR A 192 2.94 -7.23 18.93
N ALA A 193 2.86 -7.97 17.83
CA ALA A 193 2.92 -9.43 17.83
C ALA A 193 4.37 -9.96 17.90
N ILE A 194 5.34 -9.24 17.32
CA ILE A 194 6.73 -9.70 17.24
C ILE A 194 7.58 -9.06 18.35
N GLN A 195 7.44 -7.74 18.56
CA GLN A 195 8.23 -7.04 19.58
C GLN A 195 7.55 -6.98 20.96
N HIS A 196 6.30 -7.44 21.09
CA HIS A 196 5.52 -7.40 22.33
C HIS A 196 5.39 -5.99 22.95
N LYS A 197 5.29 -4.96 22.10
CA LYS A 197 5.14 -3.57 22.51
C LYS A 197 3.71 -3.05 22.26
N ASP A 198 3.32 -2.01 22.98
CA ASP A 198 1.99 -1.38 22.84
C ASP A 198 1.93 -0.50 21.58
N ALA A 199 1.74 -1.15 20.43
CA ALA A 199 1.68 -0.51 19.12
C ALA A 199 0.53 0.51 18.99
N ARG A 200 -0.61 0.26 19.66
CA ARG A 200 -1.78 1.17 19.60
C ARG A 200 -1.48 2.48 20.29
N LYS A 201 -0.90 2.43 21.49
CA LYS A 201 -0.49 3.64 22.19
C LYS A 201 0.59 4.42 21.44
N MET A 202 1.54 3.75 20.80
CA MET A 202 2.51 4.40 19.91
C MET A 202 1.80 5.10 18.74
N GLN A 203 0.87 4.41 18.08
CA GLN A 203 0.10 4.93 16.97
C GLN A 203 -0.72 6.17 17.37
N ASP A 204 -1.41 6.13 18.52
CA ASP A 204 -2.24 7.24 19.00
C ASP A 204 -1.39 8.47 19.35
N LEU A 205 -0.21 8.28 19.94
CA LEU A 205 0.72 9.38 20.22
C LEU A 205 1.21 10.04 18.93
N LEU A 206 1.66 9.23 17.98
CA LEU A 206 2.18 9.71 16.70
C LEU A 206 1.09 10.40 15.87
N ALA A 207 -0.12 9.84 15.83
CA ALA A 207 -1.27 10.44 15.16
C ALA A 207 -1.70 11.77 15.80
N ALA A 208 -1.39 11.99 17.08
CA ALA A 208 -1.59 13.27 17.77
C ALA A 208 -0.43 14.26 17.59
N GLY A 209 0.51 13.99 16.67
CA GLY A 209 1.67 14.83 16.40
C GLY A 209 2.75 14.80 17.50
N LYS A 210 2.71 13.82 18.41
CA LYS A 210 3.69 13.69 19.49
C LYS A 210 4.82 12.75 19.08
N SER A 211 6.03 13.05 19.51
CA SER A 211 7.18 12.15 19.35
C SER A 211 7.07 10.95 20.29
N LEU A 212 7.59 9.80 19.84
CA LEU A 212 7.83 8.68 20.74
C LEU A 212 8.93 9.03 21.75
N PRO A 213 8.92 8.46 22.96
CA PRO A 213 9.98 8.66 23.94
C PRO A 213 11.34 8.19 23.42
N ASP A 214 12.42 8.90 23.75
CA ASP A 214 13.79 8.55 23.35
C ASP A 214 14.52 7.63 24.34
N SER A 215 13.97 7.46 25.55
CA SER A 215 14.59 6.65 26.59
C SER A 215 14.42 5.15 26.30
N PRO A 216 15.50 4.35 26.27
CA PRO A 216 15.42 2.91 25.99
C PRO A 216 14.68 2.12 27.07
N TYR A 217 14.45 2.71 28.24
CA TYR A 217 13.68 2.11 29.33
C TYR A 217 12.16 2.35 29.20
N ASN A 218 11.72 3.14 28.22
CA ASN A 218 10.31 3.38 27.98
C ASN A 218 9.72 2.25 27.11
N PRO A 219 8.58 1.65 27.48
CA PRO A 219 7.95 0.58 26.68
C PRO A 219 7.50 1.03 25.28
N LEU A 220 7.39 2.33 25.03
CA LEU A 220 7.03 2.92 23.74
C LEU A 220 8.25 3.34 22.90
N TYR A 221 9.46 3.07 23.37
CA TYR A 221 10.70 3.37 22.63
C TYR A 221 10.83 2.47 21.39
N LEU A 222 11.11 3.10 20.24
CA LEU A 222 11.52 2.44 19.00
C LEU A 222 13.01 2.64 18.77
N GLY A 223 13.78 1.63 19.13
CA GLY A 223 15.23 1.65 19.08
C GLY A 223 15.84 1.17 17.77
N PHE A 224 17.18 1.14 17.77
CA PHE A 224 17.98 0.60 16.66
C PHE A 224 17.53 -0.81 16.24
N ASN A 225 17.34 -1.72 17.20
CA ASN A 225 16.97 -3.11 16.92
C ASN A 225 15.59 -3.24 16.27
N ASP A 226 14.59 -2.48 16.72
CA ASP A 226 13.24 -2.53 16.14
C ASP A 226 13.26 -2.14 14.66
N ARG A 227 13.97 -1.06 14.35
CA ARG A 227 14.12 -0.51 13.00
C ARG A 227 14.91 -1.47 12.11
N LEU A 228 16.00 -2.01 12.63
CA LEU A 228 16.82 -2.98 11.91
C LEU A 228 16.02 -4.24 11.59
N HIS A 229 15.37 -4.83 12.59
CA HIS A 229 14.58 -6.06 12.45
C HIS A 229 13.43 -5.87 11.46
N PHE A 230 12.66 -4.78 11.55
CA PHE A 230 11.58 -4.56 10.60
C PHE A 230 12.10 -4.45 9.16
N SER A 231 13.23 -3.73 8.97
CA SER A 231 13.87 -3.57 7.67
C SER A 231 14.45 -4.86 7.06
N HIS A 232 14.46 -5.97 7.81
CA HIS A 232 14.84 -7.28 7.32
C HIS A 232 13.68 -8.03 6.65
N TYR A 233 12.44 -7.56 6.77
CA TYR A 233 11.26 -8.21 6.19
C TYR A 233 10.78 -7.48 4.94
N VAL A 234 11.67 -7.33 3.97
CA VAL A 234 11.36 -6.77 2.65
C VAL A 234 11.16 -7.92 1.68
N VAL A 235 10.15 -7.84 0.81
CA VAL A 235 9.91 -8.84 -0.24
C VAL A 235 9.63 -8.11 -1.55
N THR A 236 10.50 -8.27 -2.55
CA THR A 236 10.29 -7.72 -3.89
C THR A 236 9.18 -8.48 -4.61
N GLU A 237 8.59 -7.87 -5.64
CA GLU A 237 7.49 -8.40 -6.43
C GLU A 237 7.74 -9.82 -6.96
N ARG A 238 9.00 -10.13 -7.27
CA ARG A 238 9.46 -11.45 -7.69
C ARG A 238 9.11 -12.56 -6.71
N TYR A 239 9.03 -12.25 -5.42
CA TYR A 239 8.89 -13.23 -4.34
C TYR A 239 7.55 -13.15 -3.61
N TRP A 240 6.62 -12.26 -4.03
CA TRP A 240 5.33 -12.09 -3.32
C TRP A 240 4.53 -13.38 -3.22
N ASN A 241 4.38 -14.11 -4.32
CA ASN A 241 3.62 -15.36 -4.35
C ASN A 241 4.27 -16.43 -3.46
N GLN A 242 5.60 -16.58 -3.53
CA GLN A 242 6.33 -17.52 -2.68
C GLN A 242 6.21 -17.16 -1.19
N MET A 243 6.29 -15.86 -0.85
CA MET A 243 6.10 -15.39 0.53
C MET A 243 4.67 -15.66 1.03
N LEU A 244 3.64 -15.42 0.21
CA LEU A 244 2.25 -15.75 0.56
C LEU A 244 2.10 -17.26 0.83
N ALA A 245 2.75 -18.11 0.03
CA ALA A 245 2.77 -19.54 0.31
C ALA A 245 3.43 -19.87 1.66
N TYR A 246 4.55 -19.23 2.00
CA TYR A 246 5.21 -19.40 3.29
C TYR A 246 4.34 -18.93 4.46
N GLN A 247 3.59 -17.82 4.33
CA GLN A 247 2.64 -17.41 5.36
C GLN A 247 1.53 -18.47 5.56
N ALA A 248 1.00 -19.03 4.47
CA ALA A 248 -0.03 -20.06 4.56
C ALA A 248 0.46 -21.35 5.22
N ILE A 249 1.70 -21.76 4.91
CA ILE A 249 2.36 -22.90 5.55
C ILE A 249 2.54 -22.64 7.05
N LEU A 250 2.99 -21.44 7.42
CA LEU A 250 3.12 -21.06 8.84
C LEU A 250 1.79 -21.12 9.58
N VAL A 251 0.70 -20.62 8.99
CA VAL A 251 -0.63 -20.73 9.59
C VAL A 251 -1.01 -22.20 9.74
N TYR A 252 -0.86 -23.01 8.69
CA TYR A 252 -1.21 -24.44 8.70
C TYR A 252 -0.45 -25.27 9.75
N ARG A 253 0.86 -25.02 9.90
CA ARG A 253 1.70 -25.71 10.90
C ARG A 253 1.40 -25.31 12.34
N ASN A 254 0.87 -24.11 12.57
CA ASN A 254 0.53 -23.60 13.90
C ASN A 254 -0.92 -23.91 14.31
N LEU A 255 -1.68 -24.64 13.50
CA LEU A 255 -3.03 -25.07 13.85
C LEU A 255 -3.00 -26.12 14.97
N ASP A 256 -3.85 -25.91 15.97
CA ASP A 256 -4.11 -26.86 17.05
C ASP A 256 -5.16 -27.92 16.63
N ASP A 257 -5.63 -28.71 17.60
CA ASP A 257 -6.64 -29.77 17.39
C ASP A 257 -8.08 -29.27 17.61
N SER A 258 -8.31 -27.95 17.62
CA SER A 258 -9.65 -27.38 17.81
C SER A 258 -10.55 -27.58 16.58
N PRO A 259 -11.89 -27.56 16.76
CA PRO A 259 -12.83 -27.56 15.63
C PRO A 259 -12.60 -26.40 14.65
N ALA A 260 -12.18 -25.24 15.17
CA ALA A 260 -11.84 -24.08 14.35
C ALA A 260 -10.63 -24.34 13.46
N SER A 261 -9.55 -24.91 14.02
CA SER A 261 -8.37 -25.32 13.26
C SER A 261 -8.70 -26.35 12.18
N GLU A 262 -9.61 -27.29 12.45
CA GLU A 262 -10.07 -28.25 11.44
C GLU A 262 -10.74 -27.56 10.23
N LYS A 263 -11.52 -26.49 10.46
CA LYS A 263 -12.05 -25.65 9.37
C LYS A 263 -10.94 -24.99 8.56
N VAL A 264 -9.87 -24.54 9.20
CA VAL A 264 -8.70 -23.99 8.50
C VAL A 264 -7.97 -25.06 7.70
N ARG A 265 -7.81 -26.30 8.21
CA ARG A 265 -7.23 -27.43 7.45
C ARG A 265 -8.06 -27.79 6.22
N GLN A 266 -9.38 -27.79 6.35
CA GLN A 266 -10.30 -28.00 5.22
C GLN A 266 -10.14 -26.91 4.16
N ARG A 267 -10.02 -25.64 4.57
CA ARG A 267 -9.76 -24.52 3.64
C ARG A 267 -8.40 -24.61 2.97
N PHE A 268 -7.36 -25.02 3.70
CA PHE A 268 -6.03 -25.28 3.15
C PHE A 268 -6.09 -26.36 2.06
N THR A 269 -6.80 -27.46 2.33
CA THR A 269 -7.01 -28.54 1.35
C THR A 269 -7.75 -28.06 0.11
N ALA A 270 -8.78 -27.21 0.28
CA ALA A 270 -9.51 -26.62 -0.83
C ALA A 270 -8.61 -25.74 -1.72
N LEU A 271 -7.67 -24.97 -1.15
CA LEU A 271 -6.70 -24.18 -1.92
C LEU A 271 -5.87 -25.04 -2.88
N LEU A 272 -5.55 -26.29 -2.50
CA LEU A 272 -4.72 -27.17 -3.34
C LEU A 272 -5.38 -27.57 -4.67
N THR A 273 -6.71 -27.39 -4.79
CA THR A 273 -7.50 -27.84 -5.95
C THR A 273 -8.33 -26.73 -6.60
N GLU A 274 -8.35 -25.52 -6.03
CA GLU A 274 -9.11 -24.41 -6.60
C GLU A 274 -8.38 -23.81 -7.82
N GLU A 275 -9.07 -23.81 -8.96
CA GLU A 275 -8.54 -23.34 -10.23
C GLU A 275 -8.91 -21.89 -10.50
N ASP A 276 -10.09 -21.43 -10.03
CA ASP A 276 -10.53 -20.06 -10.21
C ASP A 276 -9.70 -19.11 -9.31
N PRO A 277 -8.95 -18.15 -9.87
CA PRO A 277 -8.09 -17.28 -9.06
C PRO A 277 -8.86 -16.45 -8.04
N GLN A 278 -10.07 -16.01 -8.38
CA GLN A 278 -10.87 -15.17 -7.48
C GLN A 278 -11.35 -15.99 -6.27
N LYS A 279 -11.85 -17.21 -6.49
CA LYS A 279 -12.21 -18.14 -5.41
C LYS A 279 -11.00 -18.56 -4.60
N PHE A 280 -9.87 -18.83 -5.26
CA PHE A 280 -8.61 -19.16 -4.58
C PHE A 280 -8.24 -18.07 -3.57
N TRP A 281 -8.20 -16.80 -3.99
CA TRP A 281 -7.83 -15.70 -3.11
C TRP A 281 -8.90 -15.38 -2.04
N ASN A 282 -10.18 -15.67 -2.31
CA ASN A 282 -11.23 -15.62 -1.30
C ASN A 282 -11.10 -16.74 -0.24
N LEU A 283 -10.62 -17.94 -0.62
CA LEU A 283 -10.27 -19.00 0.32
C LEU A 283 -8.98 -18.66 1.09
N PHE A 284 -8.05 -17.96 0.44
CA PHE A 284 -6.79 -17.56 1.07
C PHE A 284 -7.04 -16.59 2.23
N ILE A 285 -7.99 -15.67 2.04
CA ILE A 285 -8.37 -14.63 3.00
C ILE A 285 -9.89 -14.58 3.05
N PRO A 286 -10.51 -15.32 3.98
CA PRO A 286 -11.96 -15.33 4.10
C PRO A 286 -12.48 -13.93 4.46
N PRO A 287 -13.74 -13.61 4.12
CA PRO A 287 -14.40 -12.40 4.58
C PRO A 287 -14.28 -12.24 6.10
N ARG A 288 -14.06 -11.00 6.55
CA ARG A 288 -14.01 -10.72 7.99
C ARG A 288 -15.41 -10.81 8.57
N VAL A 289 -15.61 -11.72 9.51
CA VAL A 289 -16.84 -11.79 10.31
C VAL A 289 -16.91 -10.56 11.23
N LYS A 290 -17.92 -9.71 11.03
CA LYS A 290 -18.18 -8.57 11.93
C LYS A 290 -18.88 -9.07 13.18
N ASN A 291 -18.39 -8.67 14.36
CA ASN A 291 -18.95 -9.08 15.65
C ASN A 291 -19.00 -10.61 15.82
N GLY A 292 -18.03 -11.32 15.22
CA GLY A 292 -17.92 -12.77 15.37
C GLY A 292 -17.58 -13.17 16.81
N THR A 293 -17.89 -14.41 17.16
CA THR A 293 -17.34 -15.03 18.38
C THR A 293 -15.84 -15.28 18.19
N ALA A 294 -15.10 -15.45 19.29
CA ALA A 294 -13.68 -15.83 19.21
C ALA A 294 -13.47 -17.11 18.39
N GLU A 295 -14.41 -18.06 18.45
CA GLU A 295 -14.43 -19.27 17.64
C GLU A 295 -14.60 -18.97 16.15
N SER A 296 -15.56 -18.13 15.78
CA SER A 296 -15.78 -17.72 14.39
C SER A 296 -14.59 -16.93 13.81
N GLU A 297 -13.92 -16.13 14.63
CA GLU A 297 -12.67 -15.46 14.24
C GLU A 297 -11.53 -16.47 14.04
N ALA A 298 -11.44 -17.50 14.87
CA ALA A 298 -10.45 -18.57 14.75
C ALA A 298 -10.67 -19.45 13.49
N GLU A 299 -11.93 -19.74 13.14
CA GLU A 299 -12.28 -20.47 11.91
C GLU A 299 -11.88 -19.69 10.65
N ASN A 300 -11.88 -18.36 10.73
CA ASN A 300 -11.66 -17.45 9.61
C ASN A 300 -10.29 -16.77 9.65
N ILE A 301 -9.29 -17.38 10.32
CA ILE A 301 -7.92 -16.86 10.31
C ILE A 301 -7.39 -16.81 8.86
N PRO A 302 -7.00 -15.64 8.34
CA PRO A 302 -6.43 -15.54 7.00
C PRO A 302 -5.07 -16.22 6.92
N PHE A 303 -4.75 -16.82 5.79
CA PHE A 303 -3.44 -17.47 5.59
C PHE A 303 -2.28 -16.48 5.48
N GLY A 304 -2.56 -15.21 5.20
CA GLY A 304 -1.58 -14.14 5.14
C GLY A 304 -2.00 -13.02 4.20
N TYR A 305 -1.20 -11.96 4.14
CA TYR A 305 -1.21 -10.96 3.08
C TYR A 305 0.12 -10.21 3.15
N LEU A 306 0.48 -9.52 2.07
CA LEU A 306 1.60 -8.58 2.09
C LEU A 306 1.08 -7.15 2.00
N GLU A 307 1.74 -6.25 2.70
CA GLU A 307 1.54 -4.82 2.53
C GLU A 307 2.49 -4.32 1.45
N GLY A 308 1.98 -4.15 0.24
CA GLY A 308 2.70 -3.58 -0.89
C GLY A 308 2.92 -2.08 -0.74
N LYS A 309 4.11 -1.64 -1.10
CA LYS A 309 4.58 -0.27 -1.18
C LYS A 309 5.04 -0.04 -2.62
N PHE A 310 4.47 0.98 -3.23
CA PHE A 310 4.83 1.47 -4.55
C PHE A 310 5.38 2.88 -4.38
N ASP A 311 6.07 3.37 -5.41
CA ASP A 311 6.55 4.75 -5.48
C ASP A 311 5.43 5.76 -5.19
N ASP A 312 5.82 7.02 -5.01
CA ASP A 312 4.94 8.06 -4.46
C ASP A 312 3.66 8.33 -5.26
N GLN A 313 3.50 7.79 -6.48
CA GLN A 313 2.29 7.86 -7.27
C GLN A 313 2.03 6.60 -8.11
N ILE A 314 0.76 6.24 -8.29
CA ILE A 314 0.29 5.22 -9.24
C ILE A 314 -0.79 5.83 -10.13
N SER A 315 -0.53 5.97 -11.42
CA SER A 315 -1.51 6.49 -12.39
C SER A 315 -2.79 5.65 -12.43
N ILE A 316 -3.93 6.31 -12.64
CA ILE A 316 -5.23 5.69 -12.88
C ILE A 316 -5.23 4.75 -14.08
N ASP A 317 -4.28 4.92 -15.01
CA ASP A 317 -4.09 4.01 -16.15
C ASP A 317 -3.70 2.60 -15.70
N PHE A 318 -3.19 2.44 -14.48
CA PHE A 318 -2.91 1.15 -13.87
C PHE A 318 -4.10 0.57 -13.10
N PHE A 319 -5.28 1.19 -13.13
CA PHE A 319 -6.46 0.65 -12.44
C PHE A 319 -7.23 -0.27 -13.38
N THR A 320 -7.72 -1.38 -12.84
CA THR A 320 -8.65 -2.28 -13.54
C THR A 320 -10.09 -2.01 -13.15
N SER A 321 -10.33 -1.57 -11.90
CA SER A 321 -11.65 -1.13 -11.45
C SER A 321 -11.56 -0.27 -10.19
N ILE A 322 -12.60 0.54 -9.98
CA ILE A 322 -12.88 1.33 -8.79
C ILE A 322 -14.26 0.87 -8.29
N GLN A 323 -14.28 0.10 -7.22
CA GLN A 323 -15.50 -0.41 -6.62
C GLN A 323 -15.93 0.48 -5.45
N VAL A 324 -17.16 0.98 -5.50
CA VAL A 324 -17.73 1.85 -4.46
C VAL A 324 -18.96 1.21 -3.83
N PRO A 325 -19.36 1.57 -2.60
CA PRO A 325 -20.60 1.06 -2.01
C PRO A 325 -21.78 1.25 -2.97
N ALA A 326 -22.62 0.22 -3.14
CA ALA A 326 -23.72 0.25 -4.10
C ALA A 326 -24.67 1.45 -3.88
N SER A 327 -24.92 1.82 -2.61
CA SER A 327 -25.71 2.99 -2.22
C SER A 327 -25.10 4.34 -2.62
N LYS A 328 -23.81 4.36 -2.96
CA LYS A 328 -23.03 5.54 -3.35
C LYS A 328 -22.69 5.58 -4.84
N LEU A 329 -23.01 4.53 -5.59
CA LEU A 329 -22.65 4.44 -7.01
C LEU A 329 -23.23 5.59 -7.85
N ALA A 330 -24.52 5.89 -7.69
CA ALA A 330 -25.17 6.96 -8.45
C ALA A 330 -24.57 8.34 -8.12
N GLU A 331 -24.26 8.58 -6.85
CA GLU A 331 -23.58 9.80 -6.38
C GLU A 331 -22.21 9.94 -7.05
N VAL A 332 -21.35 8.92 -6.95
CA VAL A 332 -19.99 8.94 -7.51
C VAL A 332 -20.00 9.14 -9.02
N ARG A 333 -20.88 8.43 -9.74
CA ARG A 333 -20.99 8.55 -11.21
C ARG A 333 -21.51 9.92 -11.66
N SER A 334 -22.13 10.70 -10.77
CA SER A 334 -22.58 12.06 -11.07
C SER A 334 -21.47 13.12 -10.96
N TRP A 335 -20.33 12.79 -10.34
CA TRP A 335 -19.24 13.74 -10.16
C TRP A 335 -18.62 14.12 -11.51
N PRO A 336 -18.32 15.42 -11.74
CA PRO A 336 -17.60 15.85 -12.94
C PRO A 336 -16.26 15.12 -13.13
N GLU A 337 -15.56 14.87 -12.04
CA GLU A 337 -14.24 14.23 -12.04
C GLU A 337 -14.30 12.73 -12.35
N ALA A 338 -15.47 12.10 -12.16
CA ALA A 338 -15.70 10.70 -12.49
C ALA A 338 -16.00 10.47 -13.99
N GLN A 339 -16.41 11.50 -14.74
CA GLN A 339 -16.87 11.35 -16.13
C GLN A 339 -15.87 10.64 -17.05
N PRO A 340 -14.55 10.94 -17.01
CA PRO A 340 -13.57 10.25 -17.85
C PRO A 340 -13.39 8.77 -17.47
N TYR A 341 -13.78 8.39 -16.26
CA TYR A 341 -13.45 7.13 -15.61
C TYR A 341 -14.68 6.25 -15.31
N LEU A 342 -15.85 6.57 -15.85
CA LEU A 342 -17.09 5.81 -15.60
C LEU A 342 -16.99 4.33 -15.97
N HIS A 343 -16.10 3.98 -16.89
CA HIS A 343 -15.81 2.60 -17.30
C HIS A 343 -15.07 1.79 -16.22
N LEU A 344 -14.38 2.46 -15.29
CA LEU A 344 -13.72 1.83 -14.14
C LEU A 344 -14.65 1.74 -12.92
N ILE A 345 -15.65 2.62 -12.81
CA ILE A 345 -16.46 2.80 -11.60
C ILE A 345 -17.66 1.84 -11.60
N GLN A 346 -17.65 0.91 -10.65
CA GLN A 346 -18.68 -0.11 -10.49
C GLN A 346 -19.15 -0.26 -9.04
N ALA A 347 -20.34 -0.85 -8.85
CA ALA A 347 -20.79 -1.22 -7.52
C ALA A 347 -19.86 -2.31 -6.96
N LYS A 348 -19.43 -2.11 -5.72
CA LYS A 348 -18.81 -3.17 -4.95
C LYS A 348 -19.85 -4.29 -4.75
N PRO A 349 -19.50 -5.56 -5.03
CA PRO A 349 -20.36 -6.68 -4.69
C PRO A 349 -20.74 -6.61 -3.20
N ALA A 350 -21.95 -7.04 -2.85
CA ALA A 350 -22.29 -7.21 -1.45
C ALA A 350 -21.22 -8.08 -0.80
N ASP A 351 -20.69 -7.67 0.36
CA ASP A 351 -19.76 -8.50 1.12
C ASP A 351 -20.50 -9.82 1.37
N ILE A 352 -20.09 -10.90 0.68
CA ILE A 352 -20.67 -12.22 0.89
C ILE A 352 -20.25 -12.60 2.31
N PRO A 353 -21.21 -12.84 3.23
CA PRO A 353 -20.91 -13.11 4.63
C PRO A 353 -20.00 -14.33 4.81
#